data_AF-A0A535BA07-F1
#
_entry.id   AF-A0A535BA07-F1
#
_cell.length_a   1.000
_cell.length_b   1.000
_cell.length_c   1.000
_cell.angle_alpha   90.00
_cell.angle_beta   90.00
_cell.angle_gamma   90.00
#
_symmetry.space_group_name_H-M   'P 1'
#
loop_
_entity.id
_entity.type
_entity.pdbx_description
1 polymer ?
#
loop_
_entity_poly.entity_id
_entity_poly.type
_entity_poly.pdbx_seq_one_letter_code
_entity_poly.pdbx_strand_id
1 'polypeptide(L)'
;MLTSDDFSTYVADLLCGTYDCVDRISVRGYFPLGQTSGGLLTWWNELFPNTLLTQQRLRTLAGDFARRVHAYARKHKIALRYFAIGDKTKHAQAEKLRPVDPKFRGVFAIFVAKAPALVWQAKNNRDGKVVLRRPKNWPLVYHYHFHIVDPQWGHLTIKVSGHPPFGLQISLNGHEWVKRQAQKQAISWVKEGNCFVGGSDLAGLNRLAEQLDGARGLARLAQVVDRWVYSACLCFALNREQQQRSGFRYAYSCYQLEYSRNLLFKSGRQLDEVYQGLIDRTRRLLDVPRLKTIFGRKQRPSKTQARDGRLEKIIERSVYDLTVFKVHFGKLTLKMYDKGDRVLRVEIIVNNIEELRCGKRLEKLPGMLQRLQEMVVAFLGIVQAAHLSFVDGQQLDALAAPSVRGTRRTAGVDLQKSRMRAVAEAEIALAAQPEGFSAADLAERVRAQKGRAMASYAARKAAYDLHKLRGKSLVERIGKTRCYRMRRPGIRTLAALLILREQVIKPVLAGVCRPKRGRPPKNLDPLDVHYQKLKVEMLATLRTLKIAA
;
A
#
# COMPACT_ATOMS: atom_id res chain seq x y z
N MET A 1 -11.06 -15.97 11.86
CA MET A 1 -10.82 -15.09 13.04
C MET A 1 -9.79 -14.09 12.61
N LEU A 2 -10.18 -12.81 12.54
CA LEU A 2 -9.27 -11.71 12.22
C LEU A 2 -8.09 -11.69 13.19
N THR A 3 -6.88 -11.59 12.66
CA THR A 3 -5.69 -11.34 13.49
C THR A 3 -5.87 -10.00 14.19
N SER A 4 -6.06 -10.00 15.51
CA SER A 4 -6.26 -8.80 16.32
C SER A 4 -5.02 -7.90 16.30
N ASP A 5 -5.21 -6.59 16.42
CA ASP A 5 -4.13 -5.62 16.53
C ASP A 5 -4.40 -4.64 17.69
N ASP A 6 -3.33 -4.12 18.30
CA ASP A 6 -3.39 -3.28 19.50
C ASP A 6 -4.19 -1.98 19.29
N PHE A 7 -4.23 -1.44 18.07
CA PHE A 7 -4.97 -0.22 17.79
C PHE A 7 -6.47 -0.49 17.75
N SER A 8 -6.89 -1.53 17.03
CA SER A 8 -8.29 -1.96 16.98
C SER A 8 -8.81 -2.34 18.37
N THR A 9 -7.97 -2.98 19.21
CA THR A 9 -8.32 -3.24 20.62
C THR A 9 -8.45 -1.95 21.42
N TYR A 10 -7.52 -1.00 21.26
CA TYR A 10 -7.55 0.28 21.97
C TYR A 10 -8.82 1.10 21.68
N VAL A 11 -9.32 1.06 20.43
CA VAL A 11 -10.54 1.79 20.05
C VAL A 11 -11.80 0.93 20.06
N ALA A 12 -11.76 -0.30 20.59
CA ALA A 12 -12.85 -1.28 20.44
C ALA A 12 -14.21 -0.75 20.89
N ASP A 13 -14.25 -0.02 22.02
CA ASP A 13 -15.47 0.57 22.57
C ASP A 13 -16.07 1.68 21.68
N LEU A 14 -15.29 2.20 20.73
CA LEU A 14 -15.70 3.20 19.76
C LEU A 14 -16.14 2.58 18.43
N LEU A 15 -16.01 1.26 18.24
CA LEU A 15 -16.30 0.59 16.98
C LEU A 15 -17.69 -0.07 16.97
N CYS A 16 -18.34 -0.04 15.81
CA CYS A 16 -19.46 -0.92 15.46
C CYS A 16 -18.97 -2.27 14.91
N GLY A 17 -17.76 -2.32 14.36
CA GLY A 17 -17.18 -3.54 13.82
C GLY A 17 -15.98 -3.27 12.92
N THR A 18 -15.34 -4.35 12.49
CA THR A 18 -14.17 -4.33 11.63
C THR A 18 -14.32 -5.35 10.51
N TYR A 19 -13.66 -5.10 9.37
CA TYR A 19 -13.53 -6.09 8.33
C TYR A 19 -12.21 -5.91 7.57
N ASP A 20 -11.61 -7.03 7.19
CA ASP A 20 -10.48 -7.06 6.28
C ASP A 20 -10.95 -7.41 4.86
N CYS A 21 -10.27 -6.89 3.85
CA CYS A 21 -10.57 -7.24 2.46
C CYS A 21 -9.38 -6.99 1.55
N VAL A 22 -9.12 -7.94 0.66
CA VAL A 22 -8.26 -7.75 -0.52
C VAL A 22 -8.96 -6.76 -1.46
N ASP A 23 -8.27 -5.69 -1.88
CA ASP A 23 -8.86 -4.70 -2.79
C ASP A 23 -8.47 -5.01 -4.24
N ARG A 24 -7.25 -4.67 -4.66
CA ARG A 24 -6.74 -4.94 -6.00
C ARG A 24 -5.94 -6.23 -6.02
N ILE A 25 -6.27 -7.12 -6.97
CA ILE A 25 -5.44 -8.27 -7.32
C ILE A 25 -5.01 -8.10 -8.78
N SER A 26 -3.72 -7.84 -9.01
CA SER A 26 -3.15 -7.78 -10.36
C SER A 26 -2.23 -8.97 -10.63
N VAL A 27 -2.56 -9.71 -11.69
CA VAL A 27 -1.87 -10.93 -12.12
C VAL A 27 -1.27 -10.71 -13.49
N ARG A 28 -0.08 -11.24 -13.76
CA ARG A 28 0.53 -11.34 -15.08
C ARG A 28 0.45 -12.77 -15.57
N GLY A 29 -0.02 -12.95 -16.79
CA GLY A 29 0.02 -14.21 -17.52
C GLY A 29 1.16 -14.21 -18.53
N TYR A 30 1.93 -15.29 -18.54
CA TYR A 30 2.99 -15.50 -19.52
C TYR A 30 2.97 -16.95 -19.99
N PHE A 31 3.26 -17.17 -21.27
CA PHE A 31 3.41 -18.51 -21.82
C PHE A 31 4.86 -19.00 -21.58
N PRO A 32 5.11 -20.05 -20.78
CA PRO A 32 6.46 -20.45 -20.40
C PRO A 32 7.39 -20.78 -21.57
N LEU A 33 6.95 -21.60 -22.53
CA LEU A 33 7.75 -21.93 -23.72
C LEU A 33 8.09 -20.69 -24.55
N GLY A 34 7.17 -19.72 -24.63
CA GLY A 34 7.38 -18.47 -25.37
C GLY A 34 8.36 -17.48 -24.70
N GLN A 35 8.94 -17.80 -23.54
CA GLN A 35 9.91 -16.93 -22.85
C GLN A 35 11.36 -17.12 -23.32
N THR A 36 11.64 -18.20 -24.05
CA THR A 36 12.96 -18.51 -24.61
C THR A 36 12.89 -18.67 -26.13
N SER A 37 14.04 -18.51 -26.80
CA SER A 37 14.13 -18.63 -28.27
C SER A 37 13.75 -20.05 -28.72
N GLY A 38 14.39 -21.07 -28.14
CA GLY A 38 14.10 -22.47 -28.45
C GLY A 38 12.65 -22.85 -28.15
N GLY A 39 12.10 -22.44 -27.00
CA GLY A 39 10.73 -22.78 -26.63
C GLY A 39 9.68 -22.15 -27.56
N LEU A 40 9.89 -20.92 -28.05
CA LEU A 40 8.98 -20.32 -29.03
C LEU A 40 9.08 -21.01 -30.40
N LEU A 41 10.28 -21.45 -30.81
CA LEU A 41 10.47 -22.23 -32.04
C LEU A 41 9.78 -23.60 -31.95
N THR A 42 9.94 -24.31 -30.83
CA THR A 42 9.22 -25.57 -30.58
C THR A 42 7.71 -25.36 -30.66
N TRP A 43 7.18 -24.37 -29.94
CA TRP A 43 5.77 -24.03 -29.99
C TRP A 43 5.29 -23.68 -31.41
N TRP A 44 6.11 -22.97 -32.19
CA TRP A 44 5.79 -22.63 -33.57
C TRP A 44 5.66 -23.86 -34.45
N ASN A 45 6.58 -24.82 -34.33
CA ASN A 45 6.57 -26.03 -35.13
C ASN A 45 5.35 -26.91 -34.82
N GLU A 46 4.93 -26.98 -33.55
CA GLU A 46 3.68 -27.64 -33.17
C GLU A 46 2.46 -26.87 -33.71
N LEU A 47 2.47 -25.54 -33.62
CA LEU A 47 1.35 -24.72 -34.08
C LEU A 47 1.19 -24.74 -35.60
N PHE A 48 2.28 -24.73 -36.35
CA PHE A 48 2.31 -24.73 -37.81
C PHE A 48 3.31 -25.78 -38.32
N PRO A 49 2.91 -27.06 -38.36
CA PRO A 49 3.76 -28.13 -38.89
C PRO A 49 4.25 -27.80 -40.30
N ASN A 50 5.50 -28.18 -40.59
CA ASN A 50 6.15 -27.98 -41.90
C ASN A 50 6.18 -26.53 -42.41
N THR A 51 6.01 -25.56 -41.50
CA THR A 51 5.93 -24.15 -41.85
C THR A 51 7.08 -23.39 -41.20
N LEU A 52 7.98 -22.84 -42.00
CA LEU A 52 9.10 -22.04 -41.48
C LEU A 52 8.62 -20.77 -40.78
N LEU A 53 9.16 -20.51 -39.59
CA LEU A 53 8.95 -19.26 -38.86
C LEU A 53 9.69 -18.12 -39.59
N THR A 54 8.98 -17.03 -39.90
CA THR A 54 9.60 -15.80 -40.42
C THR A 54 9.14 -14.58 -39.63
N GLN A 55 9.89 -13.47 -39.74
CA GLN A 55 9.50 -12.20 -39.12
C GLN A 55 8.12 -11.73 -39.60
N GLN A 56 7.83 -11.95 -40.89
CA GLN A 56 6.54 -11.60 -41.48
C GLN A 56 5.42 -12.40 -40.85
N ARG A 57 5.59 -13.71 -40.65
CA ARG A 57 4.56 -14.55 -40.01
C ARG A 57 4.29 -14.17 -38.55
N LEU A 58 5.32 -13.78 -37.79
CA LEU A 58 5.12 -13.21 -36.44
C LEU A 58 4.31 -11.91 -36.46
N ARG A 59 4.52 -11.05 -37.48
CA ARG A 59 3.71 -9.84 -37.68
C ARG A 59 2.29 -10.19 -38.11
N THR A 60 2.11 -11.18 -38.97
CA THR A 60 0.80 -11.68 -39.41
C THR A 60 -0.04 -12.16 -38.22
N LEU A 61 0.52 -12.94 -37.29
CA LEU A 61 -0.22 -13.35 -36.08
C LEU A 61 -0.73 -12.15 -35.25
N ALA A 62 0.08 -11.10 -35.11
CA ALA A 62 -0.34 -9.90 -34.40
C ALA A 62 -1.40 -9.09 -35.18
N GLY A 63 -1.29 -9.04 -36.51
CA GLY A 63 -2.28 -8.44 -37.39
C GLY A 63 -3.61 -9.22 -37.40
N ASP A 64 -3.54 -10.55 -37.39
CA ASP A 64 -4.70 -11.44 -37.30
C ASP A 64 -5.44 -11.25 -35.98
N PHE A 65 -4.69 -11.17 -34.88
CA PHE A 65 -5.25 -10.83 -33.57
C PHE A 65 -6.04 -9.52 -33.63
N ALA A 66 -5.40 -8.45 -34.13
CA ALA A 66 -6.03 -7.14 -34.26
C ALA A 66 -7.31 -7.23 -35.11
N ARG A 67 -7.22 -7.82 -36.31
CA ARG A 67 -8.37 -7.96 -37.23
C ARG A 67 -9.54 -8.70 -36.57
N ARG A 68 -9.26 -9.80 -35.87
CA ARG A 68 -10.28 -10.62 -35.19
C ARG A 68 -10.93 -9.85 -34.03
N VAL A 69 -10.16 -9.10 -33.25
CA VAL A 69 -10.69 -8.23 -32.18
C VAL A 69 -11.61 -7.15 -32.75
N HIS A 70 -11.17 -6.47 -33.82
CA HIS A 70 -11.99 -5.44 -34.48
C HIS A 70 -13.27 -6.03 -35.10
N ALA A 71 -13.19 -7.20 -35.74
CA ALA A 71 -14.35 -7.88 -36.28
C ALA A 71 -15.35 -8.27 -35.18
N TYR A 72 -14.87 -8.82 -34.07
CA TYR A 72 -15.67 -9.14 -32.90
C TYR A 72 -16.36 -7.90 -32.31
N ALA A 73 -15.60 -6.81 -32.12
CA ALA A 73 -16.15 -5.57 -31.60
C ALA A 73 -17.27 -5.01 -32.47
N ARG A 74 -17.10 -5.02 -33.80
CA ARG A 74 -18.14 -4.60 -34.75
C ARG A 74 -19.37 -5.51 -34.70
N LYS A 75 -19.17 -6.83 -34.76
CA LYS A 75 -20.27 -7.82 -34.74
C LYS A 75 -21.13 -7.71 -33.49
N HIS A 76 -20.49 -7.52 -32.33
CA HIS A 76 -21.17 -7.46 -31.03
C HIS A 76 -21.48 -6.03 -30.57
N LYS A 77 -21.25 -5.02 -31.41
CA LYS A 77 -21.45 -3.59 -31.09
C LYS A 77 -20.72 -3.15 -29.81
N ILE A 78 -19.54 -3.70 -29.56
CA ILE A 78 -18.70 -3.37 -28.39
C ILE A 78 -17.86 -2.14 -28.71
N ALA A 79 -17.84 -1.17 -27.78
CA ALA A 79 -17.04 0.04 -27.94
C ALA A 79 -15.54 -0.28 -27.96
N LEU A 80 -14.88 -0.04 -29.10
CA LEU A 80 -13.43 -0.13 -29.27
C LEU A 80 -12.83 1.27 -29.41
N ARG A 81 -11.94 1.67 -28.50
CA ARG A 81 -11.38 3.04 -28.46
C ARG A 81 -9.86 3.05 -28.31
N TYR A 82 -9.20 3.91 -29.08
CA TYR A 82 -7.77 4.14 -28.94
C TYR A 82 -7.48 5.23 -27.91
N PHE A 83 -6.41 5.05 -27.16
CA PHE A 83 -5.95 5.99 -26.16
C PHE A 83 -4.45 6.23 -26.27
N ALA A 84 -4.03 7.46 -25.96
CA ALA A 84 -2.63 7.81 -25.84
C ALA A 84 -1.94 7.04 -24.69
N ILE A 85 -0.61 6.98 -24.78
CA ILE A 85 0.22 6.42 -23.71
C ILE A 85 0.07 7.30 -22.47
N GLY A 86 -0.16 6.70 -21.30
CA GLY A 86 -0.31 7.44 -20.06
C GLY A 86 -1.66 8.14 -19.85
N ASP A 87 -2.61 7.99 -20.78
CA ASP A 87 -3.94 8.60 -20.64
C ASP A 87 -4.67 8.06 -19.38
N LYS A 88 -4.95 8.97 -18.45
CA LYS A 88 -5.58 8.70 -17.15
C LYS A 88 -7.11 8.63 -17.23
N THR A 89 -7.72 9.05 -18.34
CA THR A 89 -9.19 9.09 -18.51
C THR A 89 -9.81 7.72 -18.79
N LYS A 90 -8.99 6.70 -19.09
CA LYS A 90 -9.44 5.33 -19.39
C LYS A 90 -10.43 4.79 -18.35
N HIS A 91 -10.13 4.98 -17.06
CA HIS A 91 -11.01 4.51 -15.99
C HIS A 91 -12.38 5.19 -16.03
N ALA A 92 -12.43 6.52 -16.17
CA ALA A 92 -13.68 7.26 -16.27
C ALA A 92 -14.49 6.90 -17.53
N GLN A 93 -13.81 6.65 -18.65
CA GLN A 93 -14.46 6.22 -19.90
C GLN A 93 -15.03 4.80 -19.78
N ALA A 94 -14.34 3.89 -19.09
CA ALA A 94 -14.86 2.55 -18.83
C ALA A 94 -16.14 2.58 -17.98
N GLU A 95 -16.18 3.40 -16.93
CA GLU A 95 -17.38 3.54 -16.09
C GLU A 95 -18.57 4.09 -16.88
N LYS A 96 -18.36 5.05 -17.80
CA LYS A 96 -19.43 5.56 -18.68
C LYS A 96 -19.99 4.51 -19.64
N LEU A 97 -19.18 3.53 -20.04
CA LEU A 97 -19.57 2.45 -20.94
C LEU A 97 -20.09 1.23 -20.19
N ARG A 98 -20.15 1.28 -18.86
CA ARG A 98 -20.57 0.15 -18.05
C ARG A 98 -22.03 -0.19 -18.36
N PRO A 99 -22.34 -1.47 -18.62
CA PRO A 99 -23.71 -1.89 -18.92
C PRO A 99 -24.66 -1.54 -17.78
N VAL A 100 -25.82 -0.97 -18.14
CA VAL A 100 -26.90 -0.63 -17.20
C VAL A 100 -27.61 -1.89 -16.73
N ASP A 101 -27.77 -2.88 -17.61
CA ASP A 101 -28.39 -4.16 -17.30
C ASP A 101 -27.56 -4.92 -16.23
N PRO A 102 -28.11 -5.16 -15.02
CA PRO A 102 -27.44 -5.92 -13.97
C PRO A 102 -27.20 -7.39 -14.34
N LYS A 103 -27.91 -7.93 -15.34
CA LYS A 103 -27.75 -9.31 -15.83
C LYS A 103 -26.64 -9.44 -16.87
N PHE A 104 -26.17 -8.36 -17.49
CA PHE A 104 -25.13 -8.39 -18.51
C PHE A 104 -23.86 -9.11 -18.02
N ARG A 105 -23.35 -10.05 -18.81
CA ARG A 105 -22.05 -10.73 -18.59
C ARG A 105 -21.27 -10.74 -19.89
N GLY A 106 -19.96 -10.53 -19.81
CA GLY A 106 -19.08 -10.53 -20.99
C GLY A 106 -18.29 -9.24 -21.18
N VAL A 107 -17.67 -9.12 -22.37
CA VAL A 107 -16.89 -7.95 -22.77
C VAL A 107 -17.85 -6.82 -23.14
N PHE A 108 -17.70 -5.65 -22.50
CA PHE A 108 -18.52 -4.46 -22.82
C PHE A 108 -17.74 -3.32 -23.45
N ALA A 109 -16.41 -3.29 -23.29
CA ALA A 109 -15.55 -2.31 -23.95
C ALA A 109 -14.14 -2.88 -24.18
N ILE A 110 -13.47 -2.38 -25.23
CA ILE A 110 -12.10 -2.75 -25.59
C ILE A 110 -11.29 -1.47 -25.80
N PHE A 111 -10.29 -1.22 -24.95
CA PHE A 111 -9.42 -0.06 -25.11
C PHE A 111 -8.07 -0.45 -25.68
N VAL A 112 -7.57 0.33 -26.63
CA VAL A 112 -6.31 0.06 -27.32
C VAL A 112 -5.31 1.16 -26.98
N ALA A 113 -4.14 0.77 -26.47
CA ALA A 113 -3.08 1.72 -26.15
C ALA A 113 -1.70 1.09 -26.33
N LYS A 114 -0.70 1.91 -26.70
CA LYS A 114 0.68 1.43 -26.83
C LYS A 114 1.31 1.21 -25.45
N ALA A 115 2.02 0.10 -25.28
CA ALA A 115 2.89 -0.14 -24.12
C ALA A 115 4.06 -1.09 -24.49
N PRO A 116 5.14 -1.14 -23.70
CA PRO A 116 6.25 -2.05 -23.97
C PRO A 116 5.82 -3.52 -23.83
N ALA A 117 6.20 -4.36 -24.81
CA ALA A 117 6.00 -5.81 -24.75
C ALA A 117 7.19 -6.59 -25.31
N LEU A 118 7.34 -7.84 -24.89
CA LEU A 118 8.24 -8.79 -25.54
C LEU A 118 7.74 -9.06 -26.97
N VAL A 119 8.56 -8.68 -27.95
CA VAL A 119 8.33 -8.97 -29.38
C VAL A 119 9.57 -9.66 -29.92
N TRP A 120 9.45 -10.93 -30.27
CA TRP A 120 10.56 -11.69 -30.83
C TRP A 120 10.94 -11.19 -32.23
N GLN A 121 12.24 -11.19 -32.51
CA GLN A 121 12.79 -10.87 -33.83
C GLN A 121 13.32 -12.14 -34.48
N ALA A 122 12.72 -12.55 -35.60
CA ALA A 122 13.19 -13.69 -36.37
C ALA A 122 14.20 -13.24 -37.43
N LYS A 123 15.39 -13.83 -37.42
CA LYS A 123 16.44 -13.59 -38.41
C LYS A 123 17.13 -14.91 -38.75
N ASN A 124 17.62 -15.05 -39.97
CA ASN A 124 18.46 -16.20 -40.32
C ASN A 124 19.88 -15.98 -39.79
N ASN A 125 20.52 -17.04 -39.31
CA ASN A 125 21.95 -17.04 -39.02
C ASN A 125 22.75 -17.20 -40.33
N ARG A 126 24.09 -17.26 -40.21
CA ARG A 126 24.98 -17.44 -41.37
C ARG A 126 24.73 -18.74 -42.14
N ASP A 127 24.26 -19.77 -41.45
CA ASP A 127 23.92 -21.09 -42.02
C ASP A 127 22.48 -21.18 -42.57
N GLY A 128 21.78 -20.05 -42.69
CA GLY A 128 20.40 -19.99 -43.18
C GLY A 128 19.32 -20.46 -42.18
N LYS A 129 19.68 -20.85 -40.96
CA LYS A 129 18.75 -21.30 -39.92
C LYS A 129 18.07 -20.13 -39.21
N VAL A 130 16.77 -20.23 -38.98
CA VAL A 130 15.99 -19.20 -38.26
C VAL A 130 16.40 -19.15 -36.78
N VAL A 131 16.72 -17.95 -36.30
CA VAL A 131 17.03 -17.66 -34.91
C VAL A 131 16.11 -16.56 -34.40
N LEU A 132 15.49 -16.80 -33.24
CA LEU A 132 14.72 -15.79 -32.53
C LEU A 132 15.62 -15.01 -31.58
N ARG A 133 15.69 -13.69 -31.79
CA ARG A 133 16.40 -12.76 -30.91
C ARG A 133 15.42 -12.04 -30.00
N ARG A 134 15.74 -12.03 -28.71
CA ARG A 134 15.04 -11.24 -27.70
C ARG A 134 15.59 -9.81 -27.75
N PRO A 135 14.76 -8.79 -28.03
CA PRO A 135 15.24 -7.41 -28.05
C PRO A 135 15.61 -6.95 -26.63
N LYS A 136 16.72 -6.18 -26.52
CA LYS A 136 17.18 -5.60 -25.25
C LYS A 136 16.16 -4.61 -24.68
N ASN A 137 15.61 -3.76 -25.56
CA ASN A 137 14.55 -2.82 -25.24
C ASN A 137 13.23 -3.31 -25.86
N TRP A 138 12.18 -3.37 -25.06
CA TRP A 138 10.88 -3.81 -25.53
C TRP A 138 10.19 -2.71 -26.34
N PRO A 139 9.84 -2.98 -27.62
CA PRO A 139 9.18 -1.98 -28.45
C PRO A 139 7.77 -1.66 -27.93
N LEU A 140 7.29 -0.45 -28.25
CA LEU A 140 5.91 -0.05 -27.99
C LEU A 140 4.98 -0.68 -29.02
N VAL A 141 4.09 -1.57 -28.55
CA VAL A 141 3.07 -2.22 -29.38
C VAL A 141 1.69 -1.96 -28.82
N TYR A 142 0.67 -2.14 -29.66
CA TYR A 142 -0.72 -2.04 -29.20
C TYR A 142 -1.05 -3.18 -28.23
N HIS A 143 -1.53 -2.80 -27.06
CA HIS A 143 -2.21 -3.69 -26.13
C HIS A 143 -3.70 -3.43 -26.15
N TYR A 144 -4.46 -4.51 -26.00
CA TYR A 144 -5.91 -4.51 -25.97
C TYR A 144 -6.35 -4.78 -24.54
N HIS A 145 -7.10 -3.84 -23.98
CA HIS A 145 -7.65 -3.86 -22.64
C HIS A 145 -9.13 -4.24 -22.74
N PHE A 146 -9.44 -5.50 -22.46
CA PHE A 146 -10.79 -6.03 -22.44
C PHE A 146 -11.43 -5.71 -21.08
N HIS A 147 -12.49 -4.92 -21.10
CA HIS A 147 -13.31 -4.63 -19.93
C HIS A 147 -14.49 -5.62 -19.88
N ILE A 148 -14.55 -6.41 -18.82
CA ILE A 148 -15.42 -7.58 -18.71
C ILE A 148 -16.28 -7.49 -17.45
N VAL A 149 -17.56 -7.85 -17.54
CA VAL A 149 -18.41 -8.09 -16.36
C VAL A 149 -18.52 -9.59 -16.10
N ASP A 150 -17.92 -10.04 -15.00
CA ASP A 150 -17.99 -11.39 -14.47
C ASP A 150 -19.16 -11.55 -13.49
N PRO A 151 -19.85 -12.71 -13.46
CA PRO A 151 -20.97 -12.93 -12.53
C PRO A 151 -20.57 -12.88 -11.05
N GLN A 152 -19.35 -13.27 -10.68
CA GLN A 152 -18.88 -13.34 -9.30
C GLN A 152 -17.97 -12.17 -8.93
N TRP A 153 -17.11 -11.73 -9.85
CA TRP A 153 -16.10 -10.69 -9.63
C TRP A 153 -16.51 -9.29 -10.09
N GLY A 154 -17.62 -9.18 -10.82
CA GLY A 154 -18.05 -7.92 -11.39
C GLY A 154 -17.08 -7.43 -12.45
N HIS A 155 -16.74 -6.14 -12.44
CA HIS A 155 -15.85 -5.59 -13.46
C HIS A 155 -14.40 -6.04 -13.25
N LEU A 156 -13.84 -6.72 -14.25
CA LEU A 156 -12.43 -7.04 -14.35
C LEU A 156 -11.85 -6.53 -15.68
N THR A 157 -10.53 -6.37 -15.73
CA THR A 157 -9.83 -5.94 -16.95
C THR A 157 -8.70 -6.91 -17.31
N ILE A 158 -8.62 -7.29 -18.58
CA ILE A 158 -7.50 -8.08 -19.12
C ILE A 158 -6.80 -7.26 -20.21
N LYS A 159 -5.55 -6.90 -19.97
CA LYS A 159 -4.65 -6.28 -20.94
C LYS A 159 -3.83 -7.36 -21.62
N VAL A 160 -3.87 -7.48 -22.94
CA VAL A 160 -3.11 -8.48 -23.70
C VAL A 160 -2.34 -7.84 -24.87
N SER A 161 -1.14 -8.34 -25.14
CA SER A 161 -0.40 -8.04 -26.37
C SER A 161 -0.86 -8.96 -27.51
N GLY A 162 -1.11 -8.40 -28.69
CA GLY A 162 -1.36 -9.22 -29.88
C GLY A 162 -0.12 -9.93 -30.44
N HIS A 163 1.08 -9.58 -29.97
CA HIS A 163 2.31 -10.23 -30.42
C HIS A 163 2.63 -11.48 -29.60
N PRO A 164 3.02 -12.62 -30.23
CA PRO A 164 3.55 -13.77 -29.52
C PRO A 164 4.75 -13.36 -28.63
N PRO A 165 4.80 -13.79 -27.35
CA PRO A 165 4.03 -14.89 -26.74
C PRO A 165 2.73 -14.46 -26.03
N PHE A 166 2.06 -13.41 -26.52
CA PHE A 166 0.76 -12.94 -26.06
C PHE A 166 0.71 -12.63 -24.56
N GLY A 167 1.74 -11.93 -24.05
CA GLY A 167 1.82 -11.56 -22.64
C GLY A 167 0.61 -10.74 -22.19
N LEU A 168 0.10 -11.01 -20.99
CA LEU A 168 -1.09 -10.37 -20.46
C LEU A 168 -0.97 -9.93 -19.00
N GLN A 169 -1.85 -9.01 -18.62
CA GLN A 169 -2.03 -8.53 -17.26
C GLN A 169 -3.53 -8.45 -16.95
N ILE A 170 -3.94 -9.08 -15.85
CA ILE A 170 -5.31 -9.07 -15.33
C ILE A 170 -5.38 -8.16 -14.10
N SER A 171 -6.50 -7.46 -13.92
CA SER A 171 -6.85 -6.71 -12.72
C SER A 171 -8.23 -7.11 -12.25
N LEU A 172 -8.33 -7.53 -10.99
CA LEU A 172 -9.55 -7.96 -10.30
C LEU A 172 -9.75 -7.08 -9.05
N ASN A 173 -11.01 -6.96 -8.59
CA ASN A 173 -11.36 -6.22 -7.37
C ASN A 173 -12.04 -7.14 -6.34
N GLY A 174 -11.43 -7.33 -5.17
CA GLY A 174 -11.95 -8.20 -4.11
C GLY A 174 -13.16 -7.59 -3.38
N HIS A 175 -13.25 -6.27 -3.20
CA HIS A 175 -14.43 -5.64 -2.61
C HIS A 175 -15.69 -5.83 -3.49
N GLU A 176 -15.55 -5.74 -4.81
CA GLU A 176 -16.66 -6.03 -5.73
C GLU A 176 -17.07 -7.50 -5.68
N TRP A 177 -16.11 -8.42 -5.54
CA TRP A 177 -16.40 -9.83 -5.31
C TRP A 177 -17.18 -10.05 -4.01
N VAL A 178 -16.74 -9.45 -2.90
CA VAL A 178 -17.42 -9.54 -1.59
C VAL A 178 -18.84 -9.00 -1.70
N LYS A 179 -19.02 -7.82 -2.31
CA LYS A 179 -20.34 -7.22 -2.55
C LYS A 179 -21.26 -8.17 -3.31
N ARG A 180 -20.78 -8.81 -4.38
CA ARG A 180 -21.57 -9.76 -5.17
C ARG A 180 -21.92 -11.02 -4.41
N GLN A 181 -21.01 -11.55 -3.58
CA GLN A 181 -21.35 -12.69 -2.72
C GLN A 181 -22.35 -12.31 -1.64
N ALA A 182 -22.22 -11.12 -1.05
CA ALA A 182 -23.15 -10.61 -0.05
C ALA A 182 -24.56 -10.49 -0.64
N GLN A 183 -24.68 -9.94 -1.84
CA GLN A 183 -25.96 -9.87 -2.56
C GLN A 183 -26.58 -11.26 -2.80
N LYS A 184 -25.78 -12.27 -3.14
CA LYS A 184 -26.29 -13.64 -3.35
C LYS A 184 -26.74 -14.33 -2.06
N GLN A 185 -26.14 -13.97 -0.95
CA GLN A 185 -26.43 -14.56 0.37
C GLN A 185 -27.37 -13.67 1.20
N ALA A 186 -27.97 -12.65 0.59
CA ALA A 186 -28.82 -11.65 1.26
C ALA A 186 -28.17 -11.01 2.51
N ILE A 187 -26.84 -10.92 2.54
CA ILE A 187 -26.09 -10.22 3.59
C ILE A 187 -26.20 -8.71 3.31
N SER A 188 -26.61 -7.93 4.31
CA SER A 188 -26.79 -6.49 4.17
C SER A 188 -25.45 -5.79 3.90
N TRP A 189 -25.42 -4.89 2.93
CA TRP A 189 -24.24 -4.10 2.61
C TRP A 189 -24.63 -2.70 2.13
N VAL A 190 -23.83 -1.72 2.52
CA VAL A 190 -23.86 -0.35 2.04
C VAL A 190 -22.43 0.03 1.68
N LYS A 191 -22.22 0.59 0.50
CA LYS A 191 -20.87 0.88 -0.02
C LYS A 191 -20.71 2.35 -0.40
N GLU A 192 -19.62 2.95 0.03
CA GLU A 192 -19.16 4.25 -0.45
C GLU A 192 -17.81 4.10 -1.16
N GLY A 193 -17.82 4.25 -2.48
CA GLY A 193 -16.68 3.94 -3.34
C GLY A 193 -16.21 2.49 -3.14
N ASN A 194 -15.05 2.32 -2.53
CA ASN A 194 -14.41 1.02 -2.26
C ASN A 194 -14.47 0.59 -0.78
N CYS A 195 -15.35 1.17 0.05
CA CYS A 195 -15.50 0.79 1.46
C CYS A 195 -16.94 0.38 1.79
N PHE A 196 -17.11 -0.66 2.59
CA PHE A 196 -18.38 -0.97 3.23
C PHE A 196 -18.54 -0.07 4.46
N VAL A 197 -19.70 0.56 4.60
CA VAL A 197 -19.99 1.59 5.60
C VAL A 197 -21.15 1.15 6.52
N GLY A 198 -21.60 2.04 7.40
CA GLY A 198 -22.72 1.78 8.33
C GLY A 198 -23.97 1.25 7.62
N GLY A 199 -24.69 0.35 8.29
CA GLY A 199 -25.82 -0.39 7.72
C GLY A 199 -25.44 -1.73 7.07
N SER A 200 -24.15 -2.05 6.99
CA SER A 200 -23.65 -3.34 6.51
C SER A 200 -23.49 -4.37 7.66
N ASP A 201 -23.76 -5.64 7.39
CA ASP A 201 -23.31 -6.76 8.24
C ASP A 201 -21.81 -7.00 8.02
N LEU A 202 -20.99 -6.30 8.81
CA LEU A 202 -19.52 -6.39 8.70
C LEU A 202 -18.99 -7.79 9.05
N ALA A 203 -19.65 -8.51 9.95
CA ALA A 203 -19.24 -9.88 10.31
C ALA A 203 -19.49 -10.84 9.14
N GLY A 204 -20.65 -10.73 8.48
CA GLY A 204 -20.96 -11.45 7.25
C GLY A 204 -20.01 -11.12 6.11
N LEU A 205 -19.74 -9.83 5.88
CA LEU A 205 -18.78 -9.38 4.86
C LEU A 205 -17.36 -9.89 5.12
N ASN A 206 -16.92 -9.91 6.38
CA ASN A 206 -15.61 -10.42 6.74
C ASN A 206 -15.51 -11.94 6.50
N ARG A 207 -16.54 -12.72 6.87
CA ARG A 207 -16.60 -14.16 6.55
C ARG A 207 -16.54 -14.42 5.05
N LEU A 208 -17.14 -13.55 4.22
CA LEU A 208 -17.03 -13.64 2.77
C LEU A 208 -15.60 -13.34 2.31
N ALA A 209 -14.99 -12.25 2.79
CA ALA A 209 -13.64 -11.86 2.42
C ALA A 209 -12.62 -12.98 2.74
N GLU A 210 -12.74 -13.63 3.89
CA GLU A 210 -11.91 -14.80 4.29
C GLU A 210 -12.00 -15.95 3.28
N GLN A 211 -13.07 -16.07 2.47
CA GLN A 211 -13.17 -17.11 1.44
C GLN A 211 -12.32 -16.85 0.19
N LEU A 212 -11.80 -15.63 0.02
CA LEU A 212 -10.81 -15.31 -1.01
C LEU A 212 -9.39 -15.70 -0.57
N ASP A 213 -9.19 -15.95 0.72
CA ASP A 213 -7.94 -16.44 1.26
C ASP A 213 -7.83 -17.97 1.13
N GLY A 214 -6.61 -18.48 1.27
CA GLY A 214 -6.35 -19.92 1.24
C GLY A 214 -6.50 -20.59 -0.14
N ALA A 215 -6.45 -21.93 -0.13
CA ALA A 215 -6.42 -22.74 -1.35
C ALA A 215 -7.72 -22.64 -2.17
N ARG A 216 -8.88 -22.53 -1.51
CA ARG A 216 -10.18 -22.40 -2.19
C ARG A 216 -10.32 -21.05 -2.91
N GLY A 217 -9.92 -19.97 -2.27
CA GLY A 217 -9.90 -18.64 -2.88
C GLY A 217 -8.97 -18.58 -4.09
N LEU A 218 -7.77 -19.15 -3.96
CA LEU A 218 -6.82 -19.33 -5.06
C LEU A 218 -7.41 -20.09 -6.25
N ALA A 219 -8.04 -21.25 -6.00
CA ALA A 219 -8.64 -22.06 -7.06
C ALA A 219 -9.76 -21.30 -7.82
N ARG A 220 -10.62 -20.58 -7.09
CA ARG A 220 -11.67 -19.72 -7.67
C ARG A 220 -11.07 -18.61 -8.54
N LEU A 221 -10.00 -17.99 -8.06
CA LEU A 221 -9.30 -16.94 -8.79
C LEU A 221 -8.62 -17.47 -10.06
N ALA A 222 -7.97 -18.62 -10.00
CA ALA A 222 -7.39 -19.29 -11.17
C ALA A 222 -8.47 -19.62 -12.22
N GLN A 223 -9.60 -20.18 -11.78
CA GLN A 223 -10.70 -20.55 -12.67
C GLN A 223 -11.30 -19.33 -13.41
N VAL A 224 -11.53 -18.20 -12.72
CA VAL A 224 -12.06 -17.00 -13.38
C VAL A 224 -11.05 -16.39 -14.34
N VAL A 225 -9.77 -16.39 -13.97
CA VAL A 225 -8.68 -15.90 -14.81
C VAL A 225 -8.61 -16.73 -16.09
N ASP A 226 -8.51 -18.05 -15.98
CA ASP A 226 -8.45 -18.94 -17.14
C ASP A 226 -9.69 -18.78 -18.02
N ARG A 227 -10.89 -18.83 -17.43
CA ARG A 227 -12.13 -18.70 -18.19
C ARG A 227 -12.08 -17.50 -19.13
N TRP A 228 -11.77 -16.31 -18.61
CA TRP A 228 -11.79 -15.09 -19.43
C TRP A 228 -10.57 -14.95 -20.33
N VAL A 229 -9.39 -15.34 -19.87
CA VAL A 229 -8.18 -15.32 -20.70
C VAL A 229 -8.37 -16.18 -21.94
N TYR A 230 -8.89 -17.41 -21.80
CA TYR A 230 -9.04 -18.33 -22.91
C TYR A 230 -10.26 -18.04 -23.78
N SER A 231 -11.39 -17.66 -23.19
CA SER A 231 -12.65 -17.46 -23.95
C SER A 231 -12.86 -16.06 -24.53
N ALA A 232 -12.18 -15.03 -24.00
CA ALA A 232 -12.43 -13.64 -24.38
C ALA A 232 -11.17 -12.85 -24.78
N CYS A 233 -9.97 -13.46 -24.73
CA CYS A 233 -8.73 -12.79 -25.12
C CYS A 233 -7.86 -13.66 -26.04
N LEU A 234 -7.38 -14.81 -25.56
CA LEU A 234 -6.50 -15.69 -26.32
C LEU A 234 -7.19 -16.27 -27.55
N CYS A 235 -8.51 -16.45 -27.52
CA CYS A 235 -9.30 -16.91 -28.67
C CYS A 235 -9.10 -16.07 -29.94
N PHE A 236 -8.69 -14.80 -29.81
CA PHE A 236 -8.36 -13.95 -30.96
C PHE A 236 -6.97 -14.24 -31.53
N ALA A 237 -6.03 -14.71 -30.69
CA ALA A 237 -4.69 -15.11 -31.12
C ALA A 237 -4.70 -16.53 -31.71
N LEU A 238 -5.28 -17.48 -30.96
CA LEU A 238 -5.29 -18.90 -31.26
C LEU A 238 -6.72 -19.43 -31.08
N ASN A 239 -7.27 -20.10 -32.07
CA ASN A 239 -8.55 -20.80 -31.91
C ASN A 239 -8.37 -22.05 -31.00
N ARG A 240 -9.46 -22.72 -30.61
CA ARG A 240 -9.38 -23.87 -29.69
C ARG A 240 -8.52 -25.01 -30.22
N GLU A 241 -8.62 -25.33 -31.51
CA GLU A 241 -7.82 -26.38 -32.15
C GLU A 241 -6.32 -26.04 -32.10
N GLN A 242 -5.95 -24.80 -32.44
CA GLN A 242 -4.58 -24.30 -32.35
C GLN A 242 -4.04 -24.35 -30.91
N GLN A 243 -4.87 -24.01 -29.92
CA GLN A 243 -4.48 -24.08 -28.51
C GLN A 243 -4.25 -25.53 -28.03
N GLN A 244 -5.05 -26.48 -28.53
CA GLN A 244 -4.89 -27.91 -28.23
C GLN A 244 -3.64 -28.47 -28.91
N ARG A 245 -3.51 -28.27 -30.23
CA ARG A 245 -2.37 -28.73 -31.03
C ARG A 245 -1.04 -28.24 -30.48
N SER A 246 -0.94 -26.94 -30.18
CA SER A 246 0.33 -26.37 -29.73
C SER A 246 0.57 -26.50 -28.21
N GLY A 247 -0.34 -27.11 -27.45
CA GLY A 247 -0.28 -27.20 -25.99
C GLY A 247 -0.20 -25.85 -25.27
N PHE A 248 -0.72 -24.75 -25.84
CA PHE A 248 -0.49 -23.41 -25.28
C PHE A 248 -1.17 -23.26 -23.90
N ARG A 249 -0.38 -23.02 -22.85
CA ARG A 249 -0.87 -22.81 -21.48
C ARG A 249 -0.19 -21.64 -20.78
N TYR A 250 -0.97 -20.73 -20.22
CA TYR A 250 -0.46 -19.62 -19.43
C TYR A 250 -0.01 -20.12 -18.05
N ALA A 251 1.11 -19.59 -17.59
CA ALA A 251 1.46 -19.56 -16.18
C ALA A 251 1.18 -18.16 -15.63
N TYR A 252 0.81 -18.08 -14.36
CA TYR A 252 0.40 -16.84 -13.71
C TYR A 252 1.32 -16.44 -12.56
N SER A 253 1.54 -15.14 -12.44
CA SER A 253 2.26 -14.54 -11.32
C SER A 253 1.56 -13.29 -10.83
N CYS A 254 1.48 -13.13 -9.52
CA CYS A 254 1.03 -11.88 -8.90
C CYS A 254 2.02 -10.77 -9.23
N TYR A 255 1.51 -9.57 -9.50
CA TYR A 255 2.33 -8.39 -9.77
C TYR A 255 2.07 -7.29 -8.75
N GLN A 256 0.80 -6.95 -8.52
CA GLN A 256 0.39 -5.97 -7.53
C GLN A 256 -0.74 -6.53 -6.67
N LEU A 257 -0.69 -6.25 -5.38
CA LEU A 257 -1.73 -6.59 -4.42
C LEU A 257 -2.02 -5.39 -3.53
N GLU A 258 -3.28 -5.18 -3.21
CA GLU A 258 -3.74 -4.23 -2.19
C GLU A 258 -4.57 -4.98 -1.16
N TYR A 259 -4.33 -4.70 0.12
CA TYR A 259 -5.06 -5.29 1.25
C TYR A 259 -5.46 -4.18 2.20
N SER A 260 -6.66 -4.28 2.78
CA SER A 260 -7.17 -3.26 3.69
C SER A 260 -7.81 -3.85 4.93
N ARG A 261 -7.59 -3.18 6.07
CA ARG A 261 -8.36 -3.29 7.30
C ARG A 261 -9.22 -2.05 7.46
N ASN A 262 -10.51 -2.23 7.73
CA ASN A 262 -11.48 -1.15 7.80
C ASN A 262 -12.15 -1.20 9.17
N LEU A 263 -12.09 -0.09 9.90
CA LEU A 263 -12.66 0.06 11.25
C LEU A 263 -13.86 0.99 11.16
N LEU A 264 -15.06 0.49 11.43
CA LEU A 264 -16.28 1.29 11.43
C LEU A 264 -16.53 1.81 12.85
N PHE A 265 -16.45 3.13 13.03
CA PHE A 265 -16.72 3.81 14.30
C PHE A 265 -18.23 3.96 14.55
N LYS A 266 -18.61 4.08 15.82
CA LYS A 266 -19.98 4.39 16.25
C LYS A 266 -20.39 5.81 15.83
N SER A 267 -19.45 6.76 15.82
CA SER A 267 -19.68 8.15 15.42
C SER A 267 -18.51 8.71 14.61
N GLY A 268 -18.81 9.49 13.57
CA GLY A 268 -17.80 10.24 12.81
C GLY A 268 -17.01 11.22 13.67
N ARG A 269 -17.64 11.82 14.71
CA ARG A 269 -16.94 12.70 15.66
C ARG A 269 -15.85 11.96 16.44
N GLN A 270 -16.15 10.75 16.92
CA GLN A 270 -15.18 9.94 17.67
C GLN A 270 -14.03 9.49 16.76
N LEU A 271 -14.33 9.14 15.51
CA LEU A 271 -13.31 8.89 14.50
C LEU A 271 -12.39 10.10 14.33
N ASP A 272 -12.96 11.29 14.15
CA ASP A 272 -12.19 12.52 13.92
C ASP A 272 -11.31 12.84 15.14
N GLU A 273 -11.84 12.76 16.36
CA GLU A 273 -11.10 12.98 17.59
C GLU A 273 -9.90 12.02 17.73
N VAL A 274 -10.12 10.72 17.48
CA VAL A 274 -9.06 9.70 17.52
C VAL A 274 -8.04 9.93 16.41
N TYR A 275 -8.50 10.17 15.19
CA TYR A 275 -7.63 10.23 14.02
C TYR A 275 -6.79 11.52 14.00
N GLN A 276 -7.37 12.67 14.36
CA GLN A 276 -6.61 13.92 14.53
C GLN A 276 -5.61 13.80 15.68
N GLY A 277 -6.02 13.25 16.83
CA GLY A 277 -5.10 13.02 17.95
C GLY A 277 -3.93 12.08 17.58
N LEU A 278 -4.17 11.12 16.69
CA LEU A 278 -3.14 10.25 16.13
C LEU A 278 -2.22 11.03 15.18
N ILE A 279 -2.76 11.83 14.26
CA ILE A 279 -1.97 12.66 13.35
C ILE A 279 -1.07 13.60 14.13
N ASP A 280 -1.59 14.35 15.09
CA ASP A 280 -0.83 15.36 15.82
C ASP A 280 0.36 14.77 16.60
N ARG A 281 0.16 13.61 17.22
CA ARG A 281 1.19 12.92 18.02
C ARG A 281 2.18 12.15 17.17
N THR A 282 1.76 11.56 16.04
CA THR A 282 2.60 10.65 15.26
C THR A 282 3.25 11.31 14.03
N ARG A 283 2.69 12.40 13.49
CA ARG A 283 3.17 13.06 12.26
C ARG A 283 4.64 13.48 12.32
N ARG A 284 5.08 14.04 13.45
CA ARG A 284 6.47 14.47 13.65
C ARG A 284 7.42 13.28 13.86
N LEU A 285 6.93 12.20 14.48
CA LEU A 285 7.74 11.05 14.86
C LEU A 285 7.94 10.06 13.72
N LEU A 286 6.92 9.81 12.92
CA LEU A 286 6.97 8.88 11.79
C LEU A 286 7.49 9.54 10.50
N ASP A 287 7.93 10.81 10.60
CA ASP A 287 8.44 11.67 9.54
C ASP A 287 7.75 11.37 8.20
N VAL A 288 6.51 11.86 8.10
CA VAL A 288 5.62 11.79 6.94
C VAL A 288 5.96 12.97 6.02
N PRO A 289 6.98 12.87 5.14
CA PRO A 289 7.57 14.03 4.47
C PRO A 289 6.67 14.56 3.35
N ARG A 290 5.48 13.96 3.17
CA ARG A 290 4.45 14.32 2.18
C ARG A 290 3.04 14.35 2.79
N LEU A 291 2.85 15.15 3.84
CA LEU A 291 1.53 15.74 4.18
C LEU A 291 1.30 17.07 3.44
N LYS A 292 1.84 17.20 2.21
CA LYS A 292 1.43 18.21 1.24
C LYS A 292 0.54 17.51 0.22
N THR A 293 -0.59 18.14 -0.09
CA THR A 293 -1.66 17.73 -1.01
C THR A 293 -2.78 16.94 -0.33
N ILE A 294 -4.02 17.36 -0.64
CA ILE A 294 -5.35 16.85 -0.19
C ILE A 294 -5.94 17.65 0.97
N PHE A 295 -6.32 18.91 0.73
CA PHE A 295 -7.40 19.53 1.51
C PHE A 295 -8.38 20.18 0.53
N GLY A 296 -9.53 19.54 0.37
CA GLY A 296 -10.73 20.11 -0.23
C GLY A 296 -11.77 20.17 0.88
N ARG A 297 -11.92 21.34 1.51
CA ARG A 297 -12.84 21.54 2.63
C ARG A 297 -14.28 21.38 2.15
N LYS A 298 -14.94 20.30 2.56
CA LYS A 298 -16.41 20.24 2.68
C LYS A 298 -16.74 19.71 4.06
N GLN A 299 -17.45 20.53 4.83
CA GLN A 299 -17.92 20.18 6.16
C GLN A 299 -18.74 18.89 6.09
N ARG A 300 -18.37 17.92 6.92
CA ARG A 300 -19.19 16.75 7.24
C ARG A 300 -20.57 17.24 7.73
N PRO A 301 -21.69 16.58 7.40
CA PRO A 301 -23.00 16.93 7.97
C PRO A 301 -22.91 16.90 9.51
N SER A 302 -22.82 18.07 10.12
CA SER A 302 -22.68 18.27 11.56
C SER A 302 -23.66 19.36 11.96
N LYS A 303 -24.42 19.14 13.05
CA LYS A 303 -25.31 20.15 13.64
C LYS A 303 -24.57 21.32 14.33
N THR A 304 -23.25 21.43 14.17
CA THR A 304 -22.44 22.45 14.84
C THR A 304 -21.53 23.14 13.83
N GLN A 305 -21.68 24.47 13.68
CA GLN A 305 -20.88 25.28 12.77
C GLN A 305 -19.44 25.43 13.26
N ALA A 306 -18.46 25.13 12.40
CA ALA A 306 -17.04 25.36 12.67
C ALA A 306 -16.51 26.57 11.89
N ARG A 307 -15.70 27.39 12.60
CA ARG A 307 -15.13 28.66 12.16
C ARG A 307 -14.10 28.53 11.03
N ASP A 308 -13.92 29.66 10.35
CA ASP A 308 -13.22 29.83 9.10
C ASP A 308 -11.70 30.03 9.27
N GLY A 309 -10.91 29.53 8.30
CA GLY A 309 -9.45 29.58 8.31
C GLY A 309 -8.88 29.14 6.97
N ARG A 310 -8.45 30.12 6.16
CA ARG A 310 -7.89 30.02 4.80
C ARG A 310 -6.66 29.12 4.68
N LEU A 311 -6.59 28.32 3.59
CA LEU A 311 -5.56 28.42 2.52
C LEU A 311 -5.78 27.38 1.41
N GLU A 312 -5.18 27.62 0.24
CA GLU A 312 -5.71 27.37 -1.10
C GLU A 312 -5.48 25.99 -1.75
N LYS A 313 -6.55 25.53 -2.41
CA LYS A 313 -6.73 24.86 -3.73
C LYS A 313 -5.63 23.97 -4.32
N ILE A 314 -5.97 22.69 -4.58
CA ILE A 314 -5.98 22.02 -5.90
C ILE A 314 -6.85 20.74 -5.80
N ILE A 315 -7.59 20.46 -6.88
CA ILE A 315 -8.77 19.58 -6.95
C ILE A 315 -8.38 18.12 -7.21
N GLU A 316 -8.72 17.20 -6.28
CA GLU A 316 -9.16 15.83 -6.59
C GLU A 316 -10.35 15.51 -5.67
N ARG A 317 -11.47 15.10 -6.28
CA ARG A 317 -12.78 14.95 -5.62
C ARG A 317 -12.78 13.75 -4.64
N SER A 318 -12.48 13.99 -3.36
CA SER A 318 -13.04 13.20 -2.25
C SER A 318 -14.15 13.99 -1.57
N VAL A 319 -15.21 13.30 -1.16
CA VAL A 319 -16.45 13.90 -0.64
C VAL A 319 -16.30 14.39 0.81
N TYR A 320 -15.20 14.06 1.48
CA TYR A 320 -14.89 14.42 2.87
C TYR A 320 -13.43 14.89 3.01
N ASP A 321 -13.12 15.63 4.07
CA ASP A 321 -11.78 16.14 4.43
C ASP A 321 -10.81 14.99 4.75
N LEU A 322 -10.30 14.32 3.71
CA LEU A 322 -9.40 13.19 3.86
C LEU A 322 -8.00 13.65 4.30
N THR A 323 -7.72 13.61 5.60
CA THR A 323 -6.31 13.56 6.01
C THR A 323 -5.80 12.16 5.68
N VAL A 324 -4.76 12.05 4.84
CA VAL A 324 -4.21 10.74 4.47
C VAL A 324 -2.81 10.59 5.04
N PHE A 325 -2.70 9.68 6.01
CA PHE A 325 -1.42 9.24 6.54
C PHE A 325 -0.81 8.22 5.56
N LYS A 326 0.32 8.54 4.91
CA LYS A 326 1.00 7.65 3.95
C LYS A 326 2.44 7.41 4.35
N VAL A 327 2.86 6.15 4.40
CA VAL A 327 4.25 5.74 4.62
C VAL A 327 4.70 4.86 3.47
N HIS A 328 5.87 5.16 2.91
CA HIS A 328 6.44 4.46 1.76
C HIS A 328 7.67 3.66 2.17
N PHE A 329 7.74 2.39 1.75
CA PHE A 329 8.88 1.50 1.93
C PHE A 329 9.23 0.86 0.59
N GLY A 330 10.12 1.46 -0.20
CA GLY A 330 10.37 1.01 -1.57
C GLY A 330 9.11 1.10 -2.43
N LYS A 331 8.64 -0.03 -2.98
CA LYS A 331 7.40 -0.15 -3.76
C LYS A 331 6.20 -0.61 -2.91
N LEU A 332 6.38 -0.77 -1.59
CA LEU A 332 5.31 -0.92 -0.60
C LEU A 332 4.83 0.46 -0.12
N THR A 333 3.54 0.61 0.08
CA THR A 333 2.95 1.82 0.65
C THR A 333 1.86 1.46 1.62
N LEU A 334 1.97 1.94 2.86
CA LEU A 334 0.92 1.88 3.86
C LEU A 334 0.18 3.22 3.89
N LYS A 335 -1.15 3.16 3.95
CA LYS A 335 -2.02 4.34 4.03
C LYS A 335 -3.03 4.15 5.15
N MET A 336 -3.33 5.21 5.88
CA MET A 336 -4.41 5.25 6.85
C MET A 336 -5.18 6.55 6.65
N TYR A 337 -6.50 6.46 6.49
CA TYR A 337 -7.37 7.59 6.20
C TYR A 337 -8.81 7.29 6.58
N ASP A 338 -9.57 8.32 6.93
CA ASP A 338 -11.02 8.23 7.09
C ASP A 338 -11.69 8.03 5.72
N LYS A 339 -12.87 7.43 5.66
CA LYS A 339 -13.64 7.25 4.43
C LYS A 339 -15.13 7.18 4.75
N GLY A 340 -15.92 7.89 3.97
CA GLY A 340 -17.34 8.07 4.26
C GLY A 340 -17.57 8.70 5.64
N ASP A 341 -18.70 8.38 6.25
CA ASP A 341 -19.13 9.08 7.47
C ASP A 341 -18.42 8.63 8.76
N ARG A 342 -17.88 7.40 8.83
CA ARG A 342 -17.25 6.91 10.08
C ARG A 342 -16.35 5.70 9.91
N VAL A 343 -15.76 5.48 8.74
CA VAL A 343 -14.81 4.36 8.52
C VAL A 343 -13.38 4.87 8.55
N LEU A 344 -12.51 4.22 9.30
CA LEU A 344 -11.06 4.40 9.22
C LEU A 344 -10.46 3.23 8.44
N ARG A 345 -9.88 3.52 7.28
CA ARG A 345 -9.27 2.53 6.41
C ARG A 345 -7.77 2.55 6.53
N VAL A 346 -7.20 1.38 6.77
CA VAL A 346 -5.76 1.10 6.75
C VAL A 346 -5.48 0.17 5.58
N GLU A 347 -4.64 0.60 4.65
CA GLU A 347 -4.41 -0.07 3.38
C GLU A 347 -2.91 -0.26 3.14
N ILE A 348 -2.51 -1.47 2.76
CA ILE A 348 -1.18 -1.74 2.22
C ILE A 348 -1.28 -1.97 0.71
N ILE A 349 -0.42 -1.30 -0.03
CA ILE A 349 -0.29 -1.39 -1.49
C ILE A 349 1.09 -1.91 -1.82
N VAL A 350 1.13 -3.00 -2.57
CA VAL A 350 2.38 -3.57 -3.09
C VAL A 350 2.42 -3.37 -4.59
N ASN A 351 3.20 -2.39 -5.04
CA ASN A 351 3.30 -2.08 -6.48
C ASN A 351 4.20 -3.08 -7.24
N ASN A 352 4.99 -3.89 -6.54
CA ASN A 352 5.68 -5.06 -7.08
C ASN A 352 5.83 -6.15 -6.00
N ILE A 353 5.20 -7.30 -6.21
CA ILE A 353 5.18 -8.41 -5.25
C ILE A 353 6.56 -8.99 -4.93
N GLU A 354 7.56 -8.79 -5.80
CA GLU A 354 8.93 -9.28 -5.56
C GLU A 354 9.56 -8.68 -4.30
N GLU A 355 9.09 -7.52 -3.86
CA GLU A 355 9.54 -6.91 -2.60
C GLU A 355 9.14 -7.69 -1.36
N LEU A 356 8.07 -8.51 -1.44
CA LEU A 356 7.69 -9.40 -0.35
C LEU A 356 8.65 -10.57 -0.17
N ARG A 357 9.53 -10.86 -1.14
CA ARG A 357 10.53 -11.94 -1.08
C ARG A 357 9.97 -13.34 -0.76
N CYS A 358 8.67 -13.57 -0.93
CA CYS A 358 8.04 -14.87 -0.74
C CYS A 358 7.86 -15.64 -2.06
N GLY A 359 8.28 -15.08 -3.19
CA GLY A 359 8.03 -15.58 -4.55
C GLY A 359 6.78 -14.93 -5.15
N LYS A 360 6.58 -15.07 -6.47
CA LYS A 360 5.52 -14.35 -7.21
C LYS A 360 4.48 -15.20 -7.94
N ARG A 361 4.64 -16.53 -7.95
CA ARG A 361 3.69 -17.43 -8.62
C ARG A 361 2.29 -17.29 -8.01
N LEU A 362 1.26 -17.47 -8.82
CA LEU A 362 -0.13 -17.36 -8.36
C LEU A 362 -0.44 -18.31 -7.19
N GLU A 363 0.15 -19.51 -7.21
CA GLU A 363 0.08 -20.52 -6.13
C GLU A 363 0.47 -19.98 -4.75
N LYS A 364 1.31 -18.95 -4.70
CA LYS A 364 1.80 -18.33 -3.47
C LYS A 364 0.90 -17.20 -2.96
N LEU A 365 -0.19 -16.89 -3.65
CA LEU A 365 -1.11 -15.82 -3.29
C LEU A 365 -1.60 -15.92 -1.84
N PRO A 366 -2.02 -17.09 -1.30
CA PRO A 366 -2.45 -17.16 0.11
C PRO A 366 -1.40 -16.68 1.10
N GLY A 367 -0.14 -17.12 0.93
CA GLY A 367 0.97 -16.67 1.79
C GLY A 367 1.34 -15.19 1.58
N MET A 368 1.12 -14.64 0.38
CA MET A 368 1.26 -13.20 0.16
C MET A 368 0.20 -12.42 0.94
N LEU A 369 -1.07 -12.83 0.87
CA LEU A 369 -2.19 -12.16 1.53
C LEU A 369 -2.03 -12.21 3.06
N GLN A 370 -1.64 -13.35 3.61
CA GLN A 370 -1.30 -13.49 5.02
C GLN A 370 -0.20 -12.48 5.42
N ARG A 371 0.87 -12.39 4.64
CA ARG A 371 1.96 -11.44 4.91
C ARG A 371 1.46 -9.99 4.87
N LEU A 372 0.57 -9.63 3.94
CA LEU A 372 -0.01 -8.28 3.89
C LEU A 372 -0.86 -7.97 5.13
N GLN A 373 -1.64 -8.95 5.60
CA GLN A 373 -2.40 -8.81 6.85
C GLN A 373 -1.46 -8.59 8.05
N GLU A 374 -0.40 -9.38 8.17
CA GLU A 374 0.61 -9.22 9.23
C GLU A 374 1.28 -7.83 9.20
N MET A 375 1.53 -7.29 8.00
CA MET A 375 2.08 -5.94 7.83
C MET A 375 1.11 -4.85 8.29
N VAL A 376 -0.19 -4.99 7.99
CA VAL A 376 -1.22 -4.05 8.47
C VAL A 376 -1.34 -4.11 10.00
N VAL A 377 -1.35 -5.32 10.58
CA VAL A 377 -1.39 -5.53 12.04
C VAL A 377 -0.16 -4.91 12.71
N ALA A 378 1.04 -5.15 12.16
CA ALA A 378 2.28 -4.58 12.69
C ALA A 378 2.27 -3.05 12.63
N PHE A 379 1.83 -2.48 11.50
CA PHE A 379 1.70 -1.04 11.33
C PHE A 379 0.75 -0.42 12.34
N LEU A 380 -0.44 -1.01 12.53
CA LEU A 380 -1.40 -0.55 13.53
C LEU A 380 -0.83 -0.61 14.96
N GLY A 381 -0.08 -1.67 15.29
CA GLY A 381 0.60 -1.78 16.58
C GLY A 381 1.65 -0.67 16.81
N ILE A 382 2.34 -0.23 15.76
CA ILE A 382 3.31 0.87 15.82
C ILE A 382 2.61 2.21 15.99
N VAL A 383 1.53 2.43 15.24
CA VAL A 383 0.71 3.63 15.34
C VAL A 383 0.12 3.76 16.74
N GLN A 384 -0.40 2.66 17.31
CA GLN A 384 -0.86 2.63 18.69
C GLN A 384 0.26 2.94 19.69
N ALA A 385 1.42 2.30 19.53
CA ALA A 385 2.55 2.50 20.43
C ALA A 385 3.07 3.94 20.41
N ALA A 386 3.10 4.58 19.24
CA ALA A 386 3.45 5.99 19.11
C ALA A 386 2.36 6.91 19.69
N HIS A 387 1.09 6.52 19.62
CA HIS A 387 -0.04 7.30 20.15
C HIS A 387 -0.16 7.23 21.68
N LEU A 388 0.08 6.05 22.27
CA LEU A 388 0.07 5.77 23.71
C LEU A 388 1.49 5.76 24.29
N SER A 389 2.26 6.79 23.95
CA SER A 389 3.63 6.93 24.42
C SER A 389 3.66 7.30 25.91
N PHE A 390 4.43 6.55 26.71
CA PHE A 390 4.69 6.87 28.12
C PHE A 390 6.15 6.59 28.47
N VAL A 391 6.61 7.20 29.56
CA VAL A 391 7.90 6.92 30.18
C VAL A 391 7.74 6.99 31.70
N ASP A 392 8.24 5.98 32.41
CA ASP A 392 8.34 6.04 33.88
C ASP A 392 9.70 6.62 34.30
N GLY A 393 9.79 7.14 35.54
CA GLY A 393 11.00 7.80 36.02
C GLY A 393 12.22 6.87 36.10
N GLN A 394 12.01 5.61 36.45
CA GLN A 394 13.08 4.62 36.53
C GLN A 394 13.63 4.27 35.13
N GLN A 395 12.77 4.22 34.11
CA GLN A 395 13.15 4.03 32.71
C GLN A 395 13.99 5.20 32.20
N LEU A 396 13.69 6.43 32.60
CA LEU A 396 14.46 7.61 32.21
C LEU A 396 15.93 7.49 32.65
N ASP A 397 16.16 7.16 33.92
CA ASP A 397 17.51 7.00 34.47
C ASP A 397 18.20 5.75 33.90
N ALA A 398 17.45 4.64 33.80
CA ALA A 398 17.95 3.40 33.23
C ALA A 398 18.41 3.55 31.78
N LEU A 399 17.82 4.46 30.99
CA LEU A 399 18.26 4.71 29.61
C LEU A 399 19.65 5.33 29.55
N ALA A 400 19.93 6.33 30.40
CA ALA A 400 21.21 7.03 30.43
C ALA A 400 22.34 6.16 31.00
N ALA A 401 22.01 5.23 31.91
CA ALA A 401 22.98 4.30 32.48
C ALA A 401 23.60 3.36 31.42
N PRO A 402 24.86 2.91 31.56
CA PRO A 402 25.43 1.85 30.74
C PRO A 402 24.63 0.54 30.81
N SER A 403 24.76 -0.34 29.82
CA SER A 403 24.18 -1.70 29.82
C SER A 403 25.24 -2.73 29.47
N VAL A 404 25.15 -3.93 30.06
CA VAL A 404 26.02 -5.07 29.74
C VAL A 404 25.22 -6.11 28.96
N ARG A 405 25.76 -6.60 27.84
CA ARG A 405 25.16 -7.68 27.06
C ARG A 405 26.24 -8.68 26.68
N GLY A 406 26.14 -9.91 27.22
CA GLY A 406 27.26 -10.86 27.19
C GLY A 406 28.45 -10.28 27.96
N THR A 407 29.64 -10.34 27.38
CA THR A 407 30.88 -9.80 28.00
C THR A 407 31.13 -8.32 27.70
N ARG A 408 30.27 -7.65 26.91
CA ARG A 408 30.51 -6.27 26.45
C ARG A 408 29.64 -5.27 27.19
N ARG A 409 30.28 -4.31 27.85
CA ARG A 409 29.65 -3.10 28.40
C ARG A 409 29.48 -2.06 27.30
N THR A 410 28.29 -1.49 27.19
CA THR A 410 27.95 -0.46 26.20
C THR A 410 27.43 0.78 26.92
N ALA A 411 27.81 1.96 26.46
CA ALA A 411 27.32 3.23 26.99
C ALA A 411 25.80 3.36 26.83
N GLY A 412 25.16 4.13 27.72
CA GLY A 412 23.73 4.37 27.68
C GLY A 412 23.24 5.17 26.47
N VAL A 413 21.91 5.30 26.41
CA VAL A 413 21.14 6.04 25.43
C VAL A 413 20.83 7.42 26.01
N ASP A 414 21.66 8.40 25.64
CA ASP A 414 21.57 9.77 26.13
C ASP A 414 20.89 10.67 25.09
N LEU A 415 19.60 10.97 25.29
CA LEU A 415 18.81 11.84 24.42
C LEU A 415 19.11 13.35 24.57
N GLN A 416 20.03 13.74 25.46
CA GLN A 416 20.54 15.12 25.48
C GLN A 416 21.48 15.38 24.29
N LYS A 417 22.10 14.33 23.75
CA LYS A 417 22.94 14.41 22.55
C LYS A 417 22.09 14.52 21.29
N SER A 418 22.41 15.51 20.45
CA SER A 418 21.74 15.74 19.16
C SER A 418 21.73 14.49 18.28
N ARG A 419 22.84 13.75 18.26
CA ARG A 419 22.96 12.47 17.53
C ARG A 419 21.94 11.43 17.98
N MET A 420 21.81 11.19 19.28
CA MET A 420 20.90 10.15 19.78
C MET A 420 19.43 10.53 19.60
N ARG A 421 19.09 11.82 19.64
CA ARG A 421 17.75 12.27 19.23
C ARG A 421 17.47 11.98 17.77
N ALA A 422 18.42 12.29 16.89
CA ALA A 422 18.30 11.98 15.47
C ALA A 422 18.16 10.46 15.23
N VAL A 423 18.90 9.65 15.98
CA VAL A 423 18.76 8.18 15.94
C VAL A 423 17.36 7.74 16.40
N ALA A 424 16.88 8.24 17.53
CA ALA A 424 15.54 7.88 18.04
C ALA A 424 14.42 8.27 17.07
N GLU A 425 14.47 9.47 16.48
CA GLU A 425 13.52 9.91 15.45
C GLU A 425 13.59 9.02 14.20
N ALA A 426 14.81 8.70 13.74
CA ALA A 426 15.01 7.85 12.57
C ALA A 426 14.54 6.41 12.81
N GLU A 427 14.76 5.86 14.01
CA GLU A 427 14.28 4.53 14.38
C GLU A 427 12.75 4.49 14.40
N ILE A 428 12.08 5.45 15.05
CA ILE A 428 10.60 5.50 15.08
C ILE A 428 10.05 5.58 13.65
N ALA A 429 10.67 6.39 12.78
CA ALA A 429 10.27 6.47 11.37
C ALA A 429 10.49 5.16 10.59
N LEU A 430 11.50 4.36 10.96
CA LEU A 430 11.77 3.05 10.37
C LEU A 430 10.99 1.91 11.03
N ALA A 431 10.33 2.15 12.18
CA ALA A 431 9.60 1.13 12.92
C ALA A 431 8.55 0.43 12.05
N ALA A 432 7.86 1.21 11.21
CA ALA A 432 6.79 0.75 10.32
C ALA A 432 7.29 -0.04 9.10
N GLN A 433 8.61 -0.20 8.92
CA GLN A 433 9.18 -1.02 7.85
C GLN A 433 8.93 -2.51 8.14
N PRO A 434 8.14 -3.21 7.31
CA PRO A 434 7.71 -4.59 7.59
C PRO A 434 8.83 -5.59 7.89
N GLU A 435 9.90 -5.52 7.10
CA GLU A 435 11.05 -6.42 7.16
C GLU A 435 12.11 -5.99 8.19
N GLY A 436 11.79 -4.95 8.97
CA GLY A 436 12.77 -4.21 9.75
C GLY A 436 13.74 -3.43 8.87
N PHE A 437 14.77 -2.88 9.51
CA PHE A 437 15.73 -1.99 8.89
C PHE A 437 17.17 -2.38 9.24
N SER A 438 18.11 -2.10 8.34
CA SER A 438 19.54 -2.33 8.57
C SER A 438 20.21 -1.13 9.24
N ALA A 439 21.46 -1.31 9.71
CA ALA A 439 22.27 -0.19 10.17
C ALA A 439 22.58 0.82 9.05
N ALA A 440 22.60 0.38 7.79
CA ALA A 440 22.76 1.28 6.65
C ALA A 440 21.50 2.13 6.44
N ASP A 441 20.32 1.51 6.54
CA ASP A 441 19.02 2.18 6.41
C ASP A 441 18.86 3.23 7.53
N LEU A 442 19.23 2.89 8.77
CA LEU A 442 19.24 3.85 9.89
C LEU A 442 20.19 5.03 9.60
N ALA A 443 21.39 4.75 9.13
CA ALA A 443 22.36 5.80 8.84
C ALA A 443 21.88 6.71 7.71
N GLU A 444 21.31 6.15 6.64
CA GLU A 444 20.69 6.88 5.56
C GLU A 444 19.53 7.74 6.05
N ARG A 445 18.67 7.19 6.91
CA ARG A 445 17.52 7.91 7.47
C ARG A 445 17.94 9.10 8.32
N VAL A 446 18.93 8.91 9.21
CA VAL A 446 19.48 9.99 10.04
C VAL A 446 20.07 11.10 9.17
N ARG A 447 20.83 10.75 8.11
CA ARG A 447 21.37 11.72 7.16
C ARG A 447 20.27 12.46 6.40
N ALA A 448 19.25 11.75 5.93
CA ALA A 448 18.13 12.35 5.20
C ALA A 448 17.33 13.34 6.06
N GLN A 449 17.08 13.01 7.33
CA GLN A 449 16.30 13.86 8.24
C GLN A 449 17.07 15.09 8.75
N LYS A 450 18.37 14.94 9.02
CA LYS A 450 19.18 16.01 9.66
C LYS A 450 20.11 16.74 8.68
N GLY A 451 20.18 16.29 7.43
CA GLY A 451 20.97 16.92 6.36
C GLY A 451 22.44 17.10 6.75
N ARG A 452 22.97 18.30 6.52
CA ARG A 452 24.37 18.66 6.79
C ARG A 452 24.80 18.38 8.24
N ALA A 453 23.90 18.53 9.21
CA ALA A 453 24.21 18.33 10.63
C ALA A 453 24.62 16.89 10.97
N MET A 454 24.24 15.90 10.14
CA MET A 454 24.59 14.49 10.34
C MET A 454 25.23 13.85 9.11
N ALA A 455 25.78 14.62 8.16
CA ALA A 455 26.33 14.09 6.92
C ALA A 455 27.39 12.99 7.13
N SER A 456 28.19 13.08 8.20
CA SER A 456 29.22 12.09 8.58
C SER A 456 28.71 10.91 9.42
N TYR A 457 27.38 10.77 9.58
CA TYR A 457 26.78 9.66 10.30
C TYR A 457 26.75 8.41 9.41
N ALA A 458 27.70 7.50 9.63
CA ALA A 458 27.91 6.30 8.82
C ALA A 458 27.31 5.03 9.45
N ALA A 459 27.19 3.97 8.65
CA ALA A 459 26.62 2.68 9.08
C ALA A 459 27.34 2.07 10.30
N ARG A 460 28.64 2.31 10.49
CA ARG A 460 29.39 1.87 11.68
C ARG A 460 28.89 2.54 12.97
N LYS A 461 28.60 3.84 12.92
CA LYS A 461 28.02 4.60 14.05
C LYS A 461 26.59 4.10 14.33
N ALA A 462 25.80 3.91 13.28
CA ALA A 462 24.46 3.32 13.39
C ALA A 462 24.46 1.93 14.02
N ALA A 463 25.38 1.05 13.62
CA ALA A 463 25.50 -0.28 14.22
C ALA A 463 25.84 -0.22 15.72
N TYR A 464 26.69 0.73 16.13
CA TYR A 464 27.01 0.95 17.54
C TYR A 464 25.82 1.52 18.33
N ASP A 465 25.12 2.53 17.80
CA ASP A 465 23.95 3.10 18.45
C ASP A 465 22.80 2.06 18.54
N LEU A 466 22.59 1.23 17.51
CA LEU A 466 21.70 0.06 17.55
C LEU A 466 22.08 -0.95 18.63
N HIS A 467 23.37 -1.16 18.85
CA HIS A 467 23.84 -2.02 19.93
C HIS A 467 23.46 -1.47 21.31
N LYS A 468 23.52 -0.15 21.52
CA LYS A 468 23.05 0.51 22.74
C LYS A 468 21.56 0.30 22.96
N LEU A 469 20.76 0.58 21.92
CA LEU A 469 19.30 0.50 21.97
C LEU A 469 18.85 -0.95 22.20
N ARG A 470 19.61 -1.92 21.67
CA ARG A 470 19.48 -3.35 21.98
C ARG A 470 19.87 -3.73 23.41
N GLY A 471 20.84 -3.05 24.01
CA GLY A 471 21.18 -3.21 25.43
C GLY A 471 20.09 -2.71 26.36
N LYS A 472 19.27 -1.77 25.89
CA LYS A 472 18.08 -1.24 26.58
C LYS A 472 16.78 -1.92 26.19
N SER A 473 16.85 -3.02 25.44
CA SER A 473 15.66 -3.78 25.02
C SER A 473 14.62 -2.96 24.23
N LEU A 474 15.03 -1.83 23.63
CA LEU A 474 14.19 -0.98 22.78
C LEU A 474 14.11 -1.51 21.35
N VAL A 475 15.20 -2.15 20.91
CA VAL A 475 15.36 -2.73 19.58
C VAL A 475 15.79 -4.18 19.71
N GLU A 476 15.40 -5.01 18.75
CA GLU A 476 15.82 -6.39 18.63
C GLU A 476 16.30 -6.71 17.21
N ARG A 477 17.12 -7.76 17.09
CA ARG A 477 17.62 -8.24 15.81
C ARG A 477 16.67 -9.31 15.29
N ILE A 478 16.30 -9.24 14.01
CA ILE A 478 15.37 -10.20 13.40
C ILE A 478 16.12 -11.48 13.04
N GLY A 479 15.94 -12.53 13.85
CA GLY A 479 16.55 -13.85 13.64
C GLY A 479 18.06 -13.77 13.39
N LYS A 480 18.53 -14.47 12.34
CA LYS A 480 19.94 -14.44 11.89
C LYS A 480 20.27 -13.31 10.90
N THR A 481 19.29 -12.46 10.55
CA THR A 481 19.47 -11.41 9.53
C THR A 481 20.33 -10.24 10.03
N ARG A 482 20.68 -9.27 9.18
CA ARG A 482 21.31 -8.00 9.60
C ARG A 482 20.29 -6.89 9.89
N CYS A 483 19.01 -7.24 9.94
CA CYS A 483 17.91 -6.30 10.16
C CYS A 483 17.50 -6.25 11.63
N TYR A 484 16.95 -5.11 12.00
CA TYR A 484 16.47 -4.78 13.34
C TYR A 484 15.00 -4.38 13.29
N ARG A 485 14.31 -4.61 14.40
CA ARG A 485 12.93 -4.19 14.62
C ARG A 485 12.84 -3.45 15.95
N MET A 486 12.12 -2.35 15.97
CA MET A 486 11.78 -1.69 17.24
C MET A 486 10.71 -2.50 17.98
N ARG A 487 10.90 -2.66 19.28
CA ARG A 487 9.87 -3.25 20.15
C ARG A 487 8.84 -2.17 20.50
N ARG A 488 7.57 -2.55 20.64
CA ARG A 488 6.48 -1.61 20.98
C ARG A 488 6.78 -0.79 22.25
N PRO A 489 7.30 -1.36 23.35
CA PRO A 489 7.72 -0.57 24.51
C PRO A 489 8.79 0.48 24.16
N GLY A 490 9.76 0.12 23.31
CA GLY A 490 10.79 1.06 22.88
C GLY A 490 10.25 2.23 22.06
N ILE A 491 9.24 1.98 21.22
CA ILE A 491 8.51 3.05 20.50
C ILE A 491 7.82 3.96 21.51
N ARG A 492 7.09 3.42 22.49
CA ARG A 492 6.40 4.21 23.53
C ARG A 492 7.37 5.10 24.30
N THR A 493 8.48 4.54 24.78
CA THR A 493 9.47 5.26 25.58
C THR A 493 10.15 6.36 24.76
N LEU A 494 10.66 6.05 23.55
CA LEU A 494 11.36 7.04 22.73
C LEU A 494 10.41 8.13 22.21
N ALA A 495 9.20 7.78 21.80
CA ALA A 495 8.17 8.73 21.42
C ALA A 495 7.83 9.68 22.58
N ALA A 496 7.62 9.15 23.79
CA ALA A 496 7.28 9.94 24.97
C ALA A 496 8.39 10.94 25.29
N LEU A 497 9.65 10.50 25.31
CA LEU A 497 10.79 11.36 25.62
C LEU A 497 10.99 12.48 24.59
N LEU A 498 10.79 12.18 23.30
CA LEU A 498 10.86 13.20 22.24
C LEU A 498 9.69 14.19 22.35
N ILE A 499 8.47 13.71 22.58
CA ILE A 499 7.28 14.56 22.76
C ILE A 499 7.45 15.46 23.98
N LEU A 500 7.80 14.89 25.15
CA LEU A 500 8.04 15.65 26.37
C LEU A 500 9.09 16.73 26.16
N ARG A 501 10.21 16.40 25.51
CA ARG A 501 11.27 17.37 25.25
C ARG A 501 10.83 18.52 24.34
N GLU A 502 10.22 18.21 23.20
CA GLU A 502 9.94 19.20 22.15
C GLU A 502 8.63 19.96 22.36
N GLN A 503 7.64 19.33 23.00
CA GLN A 503 6.31 19.91 23.19
C GLN A 503 6.09 20.43 24.60
N VAL A 504 6.76 19.88 25.62
CA VAL A 504 6.58 20.32 27.01
C VAL A 504 7.79 21.13 27.49
N ILE A 505 8.96 20.51 27.61
CA ILE A 505 10.13 21.11 28.27
C ILE A 505 10.60 22.37 27.53
N LYS A 506 10.89 22.26 26.22
CA LYS A 506 11.40 23.39 25.43
C LYS A 506 10.44 24.59 25.38
N PRO A 507 9.15 24.42 25.03
CA PRO A 507 8.21 25.54 24.98
C PRO A 507 8.04 26.22 26.33
N VAL A 508 7.97 25.45 27.42
CA VAL A 508 7.81 25.97 28.77
C VAL A 508 9.03 26.77 29.21
N LEU A 509 10.25 26.24 29.01
CA LEU A 509 11.50 26.95 29.31
C LEU A 509 11.65 28.22 28.47
N ALA A 510 11.36 28.16 27.16
CA ALA A 510 11.40 29.35 26.30
C ALA A 510 10.40 30.42 26.75
N GLY A 511 9.22 29.98 27.24
CA GLY A 511 8.23 30.86 27.83
C GLY A 511 8.71 31.50 29.13
N VAL A 512 9.34 30.75 30.03
CA VAL A 512 9.90 31.25 31.29
C VAL A 512 10.92 32.37 31.02
N CYS A 513 11.81 32.20 30.04
CA CYS A 513 12.82 33.21 29.69
C CYS A 513 12.28 34.47 28.97
N ARG A 514 10.98 34.53 28.64
CA ARG A 514 10.32 35.69 28.00
C ARG A 514 9.03 36.06 28.76
N PRO A 515 9.13 36.90 29.81
CA PRO A 515 7.98 37.25 30.66
C PRO A 515 6.99 38.24 30.01
N LYS A 516 7.39 39.01 28.98
CA LYS A 516 6.49 39.98 28.34
C LYS A 516 5.44 39.30 27.47
N ARG A 517 4.16 39.39 27.88
CA ARG A 517 3.00 38.97 27.10
C ARG A 517 2.47 40.14 26.25
N GLY A 518 2.31 39.92 24.96
CA GLY A 518 1.39 40.73 24.14
C GLY A 518 -0.06 40.44 24.52
N ARG A 519 -1.01 41.17 23.92
CA ARG A 519 -2.45 40.98 24.16
C ARG A 519 -2.85 39.51 23.93
N PRO A 520 -3.55 38.85 24.87
CA PRO A 520 -3.96 37.46 24.69
C PRO A 520 -4.84 37.29 23.45
N PRO A 521 -4.68 36.20 22.67
CA PRO A 521 -5.49 35.95 21.49
C PRO A 521 -6.97 35.80 21.88
N LYS A 522 -7.87 36.26 21.01
CA LYS A 522 -9.34 36.28 21.27
C LYS A 522 -9.95 34.88 21.44
N ASN A 523 -9.31 33.83 20.93
CA ASN A 523 -9.66 32.43 21.17
C ASN A 523 -8.38 31.71 21.61
N LEU A 524 -8.40 31.10 22.80
CA LEU A 524 -7.31 30.23 23.28
C LEU A 524 -7.69 28.77 23.06
N ASP A 525 -6.76 27.99 22.50
CA ASP A 525 -6.90 26.54 22.44
C ASP A 525 -6.78 25.94 23.86
N PRO A 526 -7.52 24.86 24.22
CA PRO A 526 -7.36 24.20 25.51
C PRO A 526 -5.90 23.85 25.85
N LEU A 527 -5.10 23.45 24.85
CA LEU A 527 -3.69 23.16 25.04
C LEU A 527 -2.87 24.41 25.40
N ASP A 528 -3.22 25.57 24.84
CA ASP A 528 -2.59 26.85 25.19
C ASP A 528 -2.89 27.21 26.65
N VAL A 529 -4.12 26.96 27.12
CA VAL A 529 -4.49 27.15 28.53
C VAL A 529 -3.64 26.25 29.43
N HIS A 530 -3.47 24.97 29.06
CA HIS A 530 -2.60 24.05 29.78
C HIS A 530 -1.15 24.53 29.80
N TYR A 531 -0.59 24.99 28.67
CA TYR A 531 0.76 25.54 28.63
C TYR A 531 0.91 26.79 29.48
N GLN A 532 -0.09 27.69 29.52
CA GLN A 532 -0.02 28.87 30.38
C GLN A 532 -0.03 28.49 31.86
N LYS A 533 -0.91 27.57 32.28
CA LYS A 533 -0.95 27.06 33.66
C LYS A 533 0.37 26.37 34.02
N LEU A 534 0.83 25.45 33.17
CA LEU A 534 2.08 24.72 33.41
C LEU A 534 3.30 25.65 33.42
N LYS A 535 3.32 26.71 32.61
CA LYS A 535 4.35 27.75 32.66
C LYS A 535 4.35 28.49 34.00
N VAL A 536 3.19 28.91 34.49
CA VAL A 536 3.05 29.63 35.77
C VAL A 536 3.51 28.73 36.92
N GLU A 537 2.98 27.51 37.00
CA GLU A 537 3.34 26.56 38.06
C GLU A 537 4.80 26.10 37.96
N MET A 538 5.32 25.90 36.75
CA MET A 538 6.74 25.57 36.56
C MET A 538 7.64 26.74 37.00
N LEU A 539 7.29 27.98 36.69
CA LEU A 539 8.06 29.15 37.16
C LEU A 539 8.04 29.26 38.69
N ALA A 540 6.87 29.06 39.31
CA ALA A 540 6.75 29.02 40.77
C ALA A 540 7.63 27.91 41.36
N THR A 541 7.56 26.70 40.77
CA THR A 541 8.39 25.55 41.17
C THR A 541 9.88 25.85 41.02
N LEU A 542 10.33 26.43 39.90
CA LEU A 542 11.73 26.77 39.68
C LEU A 542 12.23 27.86 40.64
N ARG A 543 11.38 28.82 41.01
CA ARG A 543 11.70 29.82 42.04
C ARG A 543 11.85 29.17 43.41
N THR A 544 10.91 28.30 43.80
CA THR A 544 10.97 27.54 45.05
C THR A 544 12.22 26.65 45.11
N LEU A 545 12.56 26.00 44.00
CA LEU A 545 13.76 25.18 43.88
C LEU A 545 15.06 26.00 43.71
N LYS A 546 14.97 27.34 43.62
CA LYS A 546 16.10 28.25 43.38
C LYS A 546 16.87 27.97 42.08
N ILE A 547 16.18 27.46 41.06
CA ILE A 547 16.72 27.15 39.73
C ILE A 547 16.51 28.32 38.75
N ALA A 548 15.51 29.17 38.99
CA ALA A 548 15.27 30.38 38.20
C ALA A 548 15.77 31.62 38.97
N ALA A 549 16.72 32.35 38.39
CA ALA A 549 16.98 33.75 38.71
C ALA A 549 15.91 34.64 38.07
#